data_AF-A0A959XYV1-F1
#
_entry.id   AF-A0A959XYV1-F1
#
_cell.length_a   1.000
_cell.length_b   1.000
_cell.length_c   1.000
_cell.angle_alpha   90.00
_cell.angle_beta   90.00
_cell.angle_gamma   90.00
#
_symmetry.space_group_name_H-M   'P 1'
#
loop_
_entity.id
_entity.type
_entity.pdbx_description
1 polymer ?
#
loop_
_entity_poly.entity_id
_entity_poly.type
_entity_poly.pdbx_seq_one_letter_code
_entity_poly.pdbx_strand_id
1 'polypeptide(L)'
;MKKYLLAFFLFFSFFQLEAQRINKTKVQNLYDRIKAAGIRHPEFVIAQSMQETGNLNCKKCCLRYNNLFGFYVKGNKCKKFESEEACIEYYKAWQDKRYDKWRKKYPKGDYYHFLKYVRYATGDKYNNEIRPKVNWVKKNLLL
;
A
#
# COMPACT_ATOMS: atom_id res chain seq x y z
N MET A 1 -37.45 12.86 27.11
CA MET A 1 -36.15 13.46 26.71
C MET A 1 -35.42 12.47 25.82
N LYS A 2 -34.85 12.99 24.72
CA LYS A 2 -33.98 12.36 23.72
C LYS A 2 -33.12 11.22 24.32
N LYS A 3 -32.80 10.12 23.63
CA LYS A 3 -32.11 10.05 22.32
C LYS A 3 -32.32 8.67 21.70
N TYR A 4 -32.72 8.64 20.43
CA TYR A 4 -32.60 7.47 19.57
C TYR A 4 -31.11 7.17 19.35
N LEU A 5 -30.64 6.00 19.76
CA LEU A 5 -29.40 5.44 19.27
C LEU A 5 -29.73 4.69 17.98
N LEU A 6 -29.64 5.41 16.85
CA LEU A 6 -29.49 4.78 15.55
C LEU A 6 -28.20 3.94 15.60
N ALA A 7 -28.34 2.63 15.78
CA ALA A 7 -27.29 1.69 15.44
C ALA A 7 -27.19 1.67 13.91
N PHE A 8 -26.38 2.55 13.34
CA PHE A 8 -25.86 2.37 11.99
C PHE A 8 -24.96 1.13 12.04
N PHE A 9 -25.56 -0.06 11.92
CA PHE A 9 -24.87 -1.20 11.33
C PHE A 9 -24.53 -0.76 9.90
N LEU A 10 -23.35 -0.15 9.74
CA LEU A 10 -22.72 -0.07 8.44
C LEU A 10 -22.56 -1.52 7.99
N PHE A 11 -23.48 -1.90 7.12
CA PHE A 11 -23.41 -2.99 6.19
C PHE A 11 -21.98 -3.05 5.67
N PHE A 12 -21.10 -3.83 6.33
CA PHE A 12 -19.93 -4.37 5.68
C PHE A 12 -20.52 -5.42 4.75
N SER A 13 -21.05 -4.93 3.64
CA SER A 13 -21.23 -5.72 2.44
C SER A 13 -19.92 -6.45 2.27
N PHE A 14 -19.98 -7.76 2.54
CA PHE A 14 -19.09 -8.74 1.97
C PHE A 14 -19.17 -8.51 0.46
N PHE A 15 -18.37 -7.57 -0.04
CA PHE A 15 -18.06 -7.50 -1.45
C PHE A 15 -17.42 -8.84 -1.73
N GLN A 16 -18.19 -9.66 -2.45
CA GLN A 16 -17.72 -10.85 -3.11
C GLN A 16 -16.32 -10.54 -3.65
N LEU A 17 -15.34 -11.28 -3.16
CA LEU A 17 -14.02 -11.38 -3.77
C LEU A 17 -14.25 -11.99 -5.15
N GLU A 18 -14.67 -11.19 -6.11
CA GLU A 18 -14.15 -11.37 -7.47
C GLU A 18 -12.64 -11.32 -7.29
N ALA A 19 -12.01 -12.48 -7.37
CA ALA A 19 -10.56 -12.59 -7.38
C ALA A 19 -10.08 -11.79 -8.60
N GLN A 20 -9.83 -10.49 -8.41
CA GLN A 20 -9.42 -9.60 -9.48
C GLN A 20 -8.14 -10.17 -10.07
N ARG A 21 -8.25 -10.64 -11.32
CA ARG A 21 -7.14 -11.23 -12.06
C ARG A 21 -5.97 -10.25 -12.07
N ILE A 22 -4.84 -10.69 -11.56
CA ILE A 22 -3.63 -9.87 -11.51
C ILE A 22 -3.07 -9.78 -12.93
N ASN A 23 -2.99 -8.56 -13.47
CA ASN A 23 -2.27 -8.32 -14.71
C ASN A 23 -0.77 -8.28 -14.41
N LYS A 24 -0.09 -9.41 -14.62
CA LYS A 24 1.34 -9.57 -14.31
C LYS A 24 2.21 -8.54 -15.02
N THR A 25 1.98 -8.27 -16.31
CA THR A 25 2.76 -7.28 -17.07
C THR A 25 2.63 -5.88 -16.49
N LYS A 26 1.41 -5.45 -16.15
CA LYS A 26 1.18 -4.15 -15.50
C LYS A 26 1.90 -4.05 -14.15
N VAL A 27 1.85 -5.13 -13.36
CA VAL A 27 2.53 -5.18 -12.05
C VAL A 27 4.06 -5.18 -12.22
N GLN A 28 4.60 -5.91 -13.19
CA GLN A 28 6.03 -5.91 -13.50
C GLN A 28 6.50 -4.52 -13.91
N ASN A 29 5.80 -3.84 -14.82
CA ASN A 29 6.19 -2.49 -15.25
C ASN A 29 6.22 -1.49 -14.08
N LEU A 30 5.26 -1.59 -13.14
CA LEU A 30 5.27 -0.75 -11.94
C LEU A 30 6.39 -1.14 -10.97
N TYR A 31 6.66 -2.43 -10.80
CA TYR A 31 7.79 -2.92 -10.00
C TYR A 31 9.12 -2.38 -10.53
N ASP A 32 9.33 -2.42 -11.85
CA ASP A 32 10.55 -1.93 -12.48
C ASP A 32 10.74 -0.42 -12.26
N ARG A 33 9.65 0.37 -12.32
CA ARG A 33 9.66 1.80 -11.98
C ARG A 33 9.99 2.07 -10.51
N ILE A 34 9.41 1.30 -9.59
CA ILE A 34 9.71 1.37 -8.15
C ILE A 34 11.19 1.05 -7.89
N LYS A 35 11.71 -0.01 -8.53
CA LYS A 35 13.11 -0.43 -8.44
C LYS A 35 14.05 0.64 -9.02
N ALA A 36 13.73 1.18 -10.20
CA ALA A 36 14.49 2.25 -10.85
C ALA A 36 14.55 3.54 -10.02
N ALA A 37 13.49 3.85 -9.27
CA ALA A 37 13.47 4.97 -8.32
C ALA A 37 14.35 4.76 -7.07
N GLY A 38 15.01 3.60 -6.94
CA GLY A 38 15.89 3.28 -5.81
C GLY A 38 15.14 3.06 -4.49
N ILE A 39 13.84 2.77 -4.54
CA ILE A 39 13.05 2.47 -3.35
C ILE A 39 13.52 1.15 -2.73
N ARG A 40 13.77 1.16 -1.42
CA ARG A 40 14.22 -0.02 -0.68
C ARG A 40 13.09 -1.04 -0.56
N HIS A 41 13.40 -2.33 -0.65
CA HIS A 41 12.44 -3.44 -0.58
C HIS A 41 11.31 -3.33 -1.62
N PRO A 42 11.65 -3.17 -2.92
CA PRO A 42 10.66 -2.91 -3.97
C PRO A 42 9.59 -4.00 -4.05
N GLU A 43 9.89 -5.24 -3.65
CA GLU A 43 8.95 -6.36 -3.60
C GLU A 43 7.85 -6.17 -2.55
N PHE A 44 8.15 -5.48 -1.46
CA PHE A 44 7.15 -5.08 -0.47
C PHE A 44 6.35 -3.88 -0.98
N VAL A 45 7.01 -2.91 -1.59
CA VAL A 45 6.36 -1.66 -2.04
C VAL A 45 5.36 -1.91 -3.17
N ILE A 46 5.68 -2.78 -4.13
CA ILE A 46 4.69 -3.20 -5.14
C ILE A 46 3.53 -3.98 -4.51
N ALA A 47 3.79 -4.82 -3.50
CA ALA A 47 2.75 -5.54 -2.77
C ALA A 47 1.82 -4.60 -2.00
N GLN A 48 2.35 -3.51 -1.43
CA GLN A 48 1.54 -2.42 -0.86
C GLN A 48 0.63 -1.84 -1.95
N SER A 49 1.19 -1.49 -3.11
CA SER A 49 0.36 -0.94 -4.19
C SER A 49 -0.74 -1.90 -4.64
N MET A 50 -0.44 -3.19 -4.78
CA MET A 50 -1.45 -4.20 -5.08
C MET A 50 -2.53 -4.29 -3.99
N GLN A 51 -2.21 -4.06 -2.72
CA GLN A 51 -3.18 -4.05 -1.63
C GLN A 51 -4.07 -2.80 -1.67
N GLU A 52 -3.47 -1.61 -1.80
CA GLU A 52 -4.19 -0.33 -1.77
C GLU A 52 -5.09 -0.10 -3.00
N THR A 53 -4.78 -0.76 -4.11
CA THR A 53 -5.40 -0.50 -5.41
C THR A 53 -6.21 -1.67 -5.97
N GLY A 54 -6.41 -2.74 -5.20
CA GLY A 54 -7.04 -3.96 -5.71
C GLY A 54 -6.32 -4.49 -6.95
N ASN A 55 -5.04 -4.86 -6.81
CA ASN A 55 -4.21 -5.38 -7.91
C ASN A 55 -4.12 -4.43 -9.12
N LEU A 56 -4.06 -3.12 -8.89
CA LEU A 56 -4.00 -2.06 -9.92
C LEU A 56 -5.25 -1.96 -10.81
N ASN A 57 -6.40 -2.46 -10.35
CA ASN A 57 -7.66 -2.50 -11.13
C ASN A 57 -8.79 -1.66 -10.50
N CYS A 58 -8.62 -1.17 -9.28
CA CYS A 58 -9.68 -0.48 -8.57
C CYS A 58 -10.00 0.90 -9.16
N LYS A 59 -11.23 1.06 -9.66
CA LYS A 59 -11.72 2.33 -10.25
C LYS A 59 -12.27 3.32 -9.22
N LYS A 60 -12.64 2.87 -8.02
CA LYS A 60 -13.34 3.69 -7.00
C LYS A 60 -12.49 4.05 -5.77
N CYS A 61 -11.21 3.70 -5.74
CA CYS A 61 -10.27 4.04 -4.65
C CYS A 61 -9.27 5.12 -5.08
N CYS A 62 -8.24 5.34 -4.24
CA CYS A 62 -7.24 6.39 -4.44
C CYS A 62 -6.43 6.26 -5.74
N LEU A 63 -6.45 5.10 -6.41
CA LEU A 63 -5.78 4.90 -7.71
C LEU A 63 -6.20 5.93 -8.76
N ARG A 64 -7.47 6.38 -8.76
CA ARG A 64 -7.97 7.43 -9.68
C ARG A 64 -7.30 8.80 -9.51
N TYR A 65 -6.52 8.98 -8.44
CA TYR A 65 -5.76 10.19 -8.15
C TYR A 65 -4.25 9.96 -8.27
N ASN A 66 -3.84 8.95 -9.04
CA ASN A 66 -2.46 8.48 -9.19
C ASN A 66 -1.80 8.08 -7.85
N ASN A 67 -2.61 7.76 -6.84
CA ASN A 67 -2.12 7.41 -5.52
C ASN A 67 -2.01 5.90 -5.39
N LEU A 68 -0.83 5.40 -5.75
CA LEU A 68 -0.48 3.99 -5.78
C LEU A 68 -0.39 3.35 -4.40
N PHE A 69 -0.17 4.15 -3.35
CA PHE A 69 0.24 3.67 -2.03
C PHE A 69 -0.72 4.07 -0.91
N GLY A 70 -1.91 4.59 -1.23
CA GLY A 70 -2.93 4.87 -0.22
C GLY A 70 -2.58 6.01 0.74
N PHE A 71 -1.76 6.99 0.34
CA PHE A 71 -1.46 8.14 1.20
C PHE A 71 -2.70 9.02 1.41
N TYR A 72 -2.97 9.41 2.66
CA TYR A 72 -4.08 10.30 3.01
C TYR A 72 -3.61 11.70 3.41
N VAL A 73 -4.46 12.69 3.21
CA VAL A 73 -4.33 14.06 3.74
C VAL A 73 -5.40 14.31 4.82
N LYS A 74 -5.37 15.49 5.44
CA LYS A 74 -6.32 15.89 6.50
C LYS A 74 -7.77 15.62 6.09
N GLY A 75 -8.53 15.01 7.00
CA GLY A 75 -9.93 14.64 6.77
C GLY A 75 -10.12 13.33 5.98
N ASN A 76 -9.15 12.41 6.04
CA ASN A 76 -9.23 11.06 5.43
C ASN A 76 -9.47 11.08 3.91
N LYS A 77 -8.98 12.12 3.23
CA LYS A 77 -9.05 12.22 1.77
C LYS A 77 -7.80 11.61 1.15
N CYS A 78 -7.94 10.85 0.07
CA CYS A 78 -6.79 10.40 -0.71
C CYS A 78 -5.93 11.61 -1.10
N LYS A 79 -4.62 11.54 -0.87
CA LYS A 79 -3.67 12.47 -1.47
C LYS A 79 -3.75 12.31 -2.99
N LYS A 80 -3.78 13.42 -3.71
CA LYS A 80 -3.72 13.45 -5.17
C LYS A 80 -2.28 13.67 -5.62
N PHE A 81 -1.90 12.99 -6.69
CA PHE A 81 -0.61 13.14 -7.36
C PHE A 81 -0.85 13.49 -8.83
N GLU A 82 0.06 14.29 -9.39
CA GLU A 82 0.00 14.70 -10.80
C GLU A 82 0.18 13.51 -11.74
N SER A 83 1.04 12.58 -11.36
CA SER A 83 1.32 11.33 -12.07
C SER A 83 1.59 10.19 -11.08
N GLU A 84 1.63 8.96 -11.59
CA GLU A 84 2.07 7.80 -10.81
C GLU A 84 3.56 7.96 -10.41
N GLU A 85 4.39 8.52 -11.28
CA GLU A 85 5.80 8.86 -11.03
C GLU A 85 5.94 9.79 -9.82
N ALA A 86 5.12 10.85 -9.75
CA ALA A 86 5.13 11.76 -8.61
C ALA A 86 4.73 11.05 -7.30
N CYS A 87 3.88 10.02 -7.37
CA CYS A 87 3.55 9.18 -6.22
C CYS A 87 4.73 8.28 -5.80
N ILE A 88 5.47 7.72 -6.77
CA ILE A 88 6.68 6.92 -6.54
C ILE A 88 7.78 7.77 -5.89
N GLU A 89 8.06 8.96 -6.43
CA GLU A 89 9.02 9.91 -5.86
C GLU A 89 8.65 10.32 -4.43
N TYR A 90 7.36 10.58 -4.20
CA TYR A 90 6.86 10.87 -2.87
C TYR A 90 7.06 9.70 -1.90
N TYR A 91 6.79 8.46 -2.32
CA TYR A 91 7.06 7.28 -1.49
C TYR A 91 8.55 7.17 -1.16
N LYS A 92 9.44 7.35 -2.15
CA LYS A 92 10.89 7.34 -1.95
C LYS A 92 11.32 8.34 -0.89
N ALA A 93 10.91 9.60 -1.04
CA ALA A 93 11.21 10.65 -0.06
C ALA A 93 10.61 10.36 1.32
N TRP A 94 9.42 9.77 1.37
CA TRP A 94 8.80 9.32 2.61
C TRP A 94 9.62 8.19 3.29
N GLN A 95 10.11 7.23 2.51
CA GLN A 95 10.88 6.10 2.99
C GLN A 95 12.25 6.57 3.50
N ASP A 96 12.99 7.37 2.74
CA ASP A 96 14.33 7.85 3.09
C ASP A 96 14.36 8.58 4.44
N LYS A 97 13.37 9.44 4.68
CA LYS A 97 13.24 10.20 5.94
C LYS A 97 13.06 9.32 7.18
N ARG A 98 12.71 8.05 7.02
CA ARG A 98 12.29 7.16 8.12
C ARG A 98 13.17 5.92 8.23
N TYR A 99 13.62 5.38 7.11
CA TYR A 99 14.20 4.06 7.02
C TYR A 99 15.53 3.98 7.77
N ASP A 100 16.44 4.93 7.60
CA ASP A 100 17.77 4.85 8.22
C ASP A 100 17.70 4.99 9.75
N LYS A 101 16.82 5.89 10.25
CA LYS A 101 16.53 6.02 11.68
C LYS A 101 15.98 4.71 12.26
N TRP A 102 15.04 4.08 11.55
CA TRP A 102 14.50 2.79 11.95
C TRP A 102 15.58 1.70 11.92
N ARG A 103 16.35 1.58 10.83
CA ARG A 103 17.38 0.56 10.64
C ARG A 103 18.46 0.64 11.71
N LYS A 104 18.88 1.86 12.10
CA LYS A 104 19.83 2.07 13.20
C LYS A 104 19.29 1.57 14.55
N LYS A 105 18.00 1.80 14.83
CA LYS A 105 17.36 1.38 16.09
C LYS A 105 17.03 -0.11 16.10
N TYR A 106 16.72 -0.69 14.94
CA TYR A 106 16.30 -2.08 14.76
C TYR A 106 17.12 -2.76 13.67
N PRO A 107 18.41 -3.03 13.91
CA PRO A 107 19.32 -3.57 12.89
C PRO A 107 18.86 -4.93 12.34
N LYS A 108 18.22 -5.75 13.19
CA LYS A 108 17.67 -7.06 12.82
C LYS A 108 16.19 -7.03 12.39
N GLY A 109 15.56 -5.85 12.35
CA GLY A 109 14.14 -5.73 11.99
C GLY A 109 13.90 -6.00 10.50
N ASP A 110 12.86 -6.74 10.18
CA ASP A 110 12.43 -6.96 8.79
C ASP A 110 11.55 -5.80 8.27
N TYR A 111 11.19 -5.82 6.99
CA TYR A 111 10.41 -4.73 6.42
C TYR A 111 8.97 -4.68 6.97
N TYR A 112 8.40 -5.79 7.43
CA TYR A 112 7.10 -5.79 8.14
C TYR A 112 7.18 -5.01 9.46
N HIS A 113 8.29 -5.16 10.18
CA HIS A 113 8.58 -4.37 11.36
C HIS A 113 8.76 -2.89 11.00
N PHE A 114 9.42 -2.56 9.88
CA PHE A 114 9.50 -1.16 9.41
C PHE A 114 8.11 -0.56 9.20
N LEU A 115 7.22 -1.24 8.47
CA LEU A 115 5.87 -0.77 8.20
C LEU A 115 5.05 -0.55 9.48
N LYS A 116 5.20 -1.45 10.47
CA LYS A 116 4.60 -1.28 11.80
C LYS A 116 5.19 -0.10 12.55
N TYR A 117 6.52 0.06 12.54
CA TYR A 117 7.23 1.15 13.21
C TYR A 117 6.80 2.54 12.70
N VAL A 118 6.67 2.70 11.38
CA VAL A 118 6.24 3.97 10.76
C VAL A 118 4.73 4.16 10.77
N ARG A 119 3.96 3.21 11.34
CA ARG A 119 2.50 3.20 11.38
C ARG A 119 1.89 3.38 9.99
N TYR A 120 2.45 2.69 9.00
CA TYR A 120 1.97 2.78 7.61
C TYR A 120 0.48 2.47 7.52
N ALA A 121 0.05 1.43 8.22
CA ALA A 121 -1.34 1.08 8.45
C ALA A 121 -1.54 0.66 9.91
N THR A 122 -2.79 0.66 10.36
CA THR A 122 -3.15 0.34 11.75
C THR A 122 -3.20 -1.16 12.00
N GLY A 123 -2.43 -1.62 13.00
CA GLY A 123 -2.52 -2.98 13.55
C GLY A 123 -1.79 -4.05 12.73
N ASP A 124 -1.75 -5.27 13.28
CA ASP A 124 -1.07 -6.42 12.65
C ASP A 124 -1.83 -6.98 11.45
N LYS A 125 -3.11 -6.63 11.31
CA LYS A 125 -3.98 -7.05 10.20
C LYS A 125 -3.36 -6.71 8.84
N TYR A 126 -2.80 -5.51 8.68
CA TYR A 126 -2.19 -5.07 7.43
C TYR A 126 -1.02 -5.97 7.01
N ASN A 127 -0.15 -6.32 7.95
CA ASN A 127 1.00 -7.19 7.67
C ASN A 127 0.54 -8.61 7.28
N ASN A 128 -0.59 -9.07 7.80
CA ASN A 128 -1.19 -10.34 7.39
C ASN A 128 -1.81 -10.28 5.99
N GLU A 129 -2.41 -9.14 5.62
CA GLU A 129 -3.01 -8.91 4.30
C GLU A 129 -1.94 -8.74 3.20
N ILE A 130 -0.81 -8.09 3.50
CA ILE A 130 0.25 -7.85 2.51
C ILE A 130 1.15 -9.07 2.26
N ARG A 131 1.36 -9.92 3.28
CA ARG A 131 2.22 -11.11 3.19
C ARG A 131 1.90 -12.02 2.00
N PRO A 132 0.64 -12.42 1.72
CA PRO A 132 0.34 -13.21 0.52
C PRO A 132 0.69 -12.48 -0.79
N LYS A 133 0.58 -11.15 -0.83
CA LYS A 133 0.96 -10.36 -2.01
C LYS A 133 2.47 -10.29 -2.21
N VAL A 134 3.24 -10.14 -1.13
CA VAL A 134 4.71 -10.23 -1.18
C VAL A 134 5.14 -11.61 -1.69
N ASN A 135 4.53 -12.69 -1.20
CA ASN A 135 4.81 -14.04 -1.68
C ASN A 135 4.46 -14.19 -3.18
N TRP A 136 3.33 -13.65 -3.61
CA TRP A 136 2.96 -13.63 -5.03
C TRP A 136 3.99 -12.87 -5.86
N VAL A 137 4.42 -11.69 -5.43
CA VAL A 137 5.43 -10.86 -6.12
C VAL A 137 6.73 -11.64 -6.28
N LYS A 138 7.25 -12.21 -5.19
CA LYS A 138 8.51 -12.98 -5.21
C LYS A 138 8.45 -14.21 -6.12
N LYS A 139 7.28 -14.83 -6.25
CA LYS A 139 7.08 -16.01 -7.10
C LYS A 139 6.87 -15.65 -8.57
N ASN A 140 6.29 -14.48 -8.87
CA ASN A 140 5.74 -14.19 -10.20
C ASN A 140 6.46 -13.07 -10.94
N LEU A 141 7.19 -12.18 -10.27
CA LEU A 141 7.93 -11.08 -10.90
C LEU A 141 9.41 -11.42 -11.08
N LEU A 142 10.03 -10.74 -12.04
CA LEU A 142 11.48 -10.69 -12.20
C LEU A 142 12.02 -9.64 -11.21
N LEU A 143 12.76 -10.10 -10.20
CA LEU A 143 13.26 -9.26 -9.10
C LEU A 143 14.61 -8.59 -9.39
#